data_AF-A0AAU3F2F3-F1
#
_entry.id   AF-A0AAU3F2F3-F1
#
_cell.length_a   1.000
_cell.length_b   1.000
_cell.length_c   1.000
_cell.angle_alpha   90.00
_cell.angle_beta   90.00
_cell.angle_gamma   90.00
#
_symmetry.space_group_name_H-M   'P 1'
#
loop_
_entity.id
_entity.type
_entity.pdbx_description
1 polymer ?
#
loop_
_entity_poly.entity_id
_entity_poly.type
_entity_poly.pdbx_seq_one_letter_code
_entity_poly.pdbx_strand_id
1 'polypeptide(L)'
;MLQLVLAASVFTVAAAVYGAIGLGWRRRARIRREILGLVANLDLEPYHAAAMESRATEAAAAELLLGEYLDIDGEGAALLTEAGRAPGRTPAHPLPAALLEAVRRHDPEPVSIGWIDWCDEEYVARRHAYRSERDALLPEIPRMPDGEGRQLLACCACMGVTLLLSFWCLAGVLLVMARPHGVLEWAAAAAATAGLAALWFADDAHQAVRARTACEDPLGERIRAESHPSLAALDEQQRFHVLRSIGDHSRWRGTDRELREDGDEDDDWMDDDWWADAYHYRATDHEEEPDDELDGDARDTPPGTCTSDQATASCPGRCSGHGAG
;
A
#
# COMPACT_ATOMS: atom_id res chain seq x y z
N MET A 1 36.82 -34.10 -25.88
CA MET A 1 36.92 -32.62 -26.06
C MET A 1 35.56 -31.93 -25.87
N LEU A 2 34.53 -32.31 -26.64
CA LEU A 2 33.18 -31.74 -26.56
C LEU A 2 32.58 -31.75 -25.13
N GLN A 3 32.72 -32.87 -24.41
CA GLN A 3 32.19 -33.03 -23.04
C GLN A 3 32.83 -32.07 -22.02
N LEU A 4 34.12 -31.74 -22.19
CA LEU A 4 34.81 -30.79 -21.32
C LEU A 4 34.36 -29.35 -21.57
N VAL A 5 34.14 -28.99 -22.84
CA VAL A 5 33.60 -27.68 -23.22
C VAL A 5 32.17 -27.52 -22.69
N LEU A 6 31.36 -28.57 -22.78
CA LEU A 6 30.00 -28.60 -22.25
C LEU A 6 29.97 -28.45 -20.73
N ALA A 7 30.82 -29.19 -20.01
CA ALA A 7 30.91 -29.08 -18.56
C ALA A 7 31.35 -27.67 -18.12
N ALA A 8 32.34 -27.09 -18.81
CA ALA A 8 32.79 -25.73 -18.53
C ALA A 8 31.68 -24.70 -18.80
N SER A 9 30.97 -24.80 -19.92
CA SER A 9 29.90 -23.85 -20.26
C SER A 9 28.72 -23.93 -19.31
N VAL A 10 28.25 -25.13 -18.97
CA VAL A 10 27.17 -25.34 -18.01
C VAL A 10 27.57 -24.79 -16.64
N PHE A 11 28.82 -25.04 -16.20
CA PHE A 11 29.31 -24.50 -14.93
C PHE A 11 29.35 -22.98 -14.92
N THR A 12 29.81 -22.33 -16.00
CA THR A 12 29.84 -20.86 -16.07
C THR A 12 28.44 -20.25 -16.07
N VAL A 13 27.48 -20.88 -16.75
CA VAL A 13 26.08 -20.41 -16.78
C VAL A 13 25.45 -20.58 -15.40
N ALA A 14 25.64 -21.73 -14.75
CA ALA A 14 25.17 -21.97 -13.39
C ALA A 14 25.78 -20.95 -12.40
N ALA A 15 27.09 -20.71 -12.46
CA ALA A 15 27.76 -19.73 -11.62
C ALA A 15 27.22 -18.31 -11.84
N ALA A 16 26.91 -17.92 -13.08
CA ALA A 16 26.32 -16.62 -13.39
C ALA A 16 24.90 -16.48 -12.83
N VAL A 17 24.04 -17.49 -13.02
CA VAL A 17 22.65 -17.49 -12.52
C VAL A 17 22.62 -17.45 -11.00
N TYR A 18 23.31 -18.38 -10.33
CA TYR A 18 23.35 -18.44 -8.87
C TYR A 18 24.10 -17.24 -8.25
N GLY A 19 25.10 -16.71 -8.95
CA GLY A 19 25.79 -15.48 -8.57
C GLY A 19 24.86 -14.27 -8.57
N ALA A 20 24.00 -14.14 -9.59
CA ALA A 20 23.00 -13.07 -9.67
C ALA A 20 21.94 -13.20 -8.56
N ILE A 21 21.43 -14.41 -8.30
CA ILE A 21 20.48 -14.69 -7.19
C ILE A 21 21.13 -14.33 -5.85
N GLY A 22 22.36 -14.77 -5.61
CA GLY A 22 23.11 -14.50 -4.39
C GLY A 22 23.43 -13.01 -4.19
N LEU A 23 23.76 -12.28 -5.27
CA LEU A 23 23.98 -10.84 -5.22
C LEU A 23 22.69 -10.08 -4.92
N GLY A 24 21.58 -10.48 -5.56
CA GLY A 24 20.24 -9.98 -5.27
C GLY A 24 19.91 -10.15 -3.79
N TRP A 25 20.04 -11.37 -3.27
CA TRP A 25 19.85 -11.67 -1.85
C TRP A 25 20.73 -10.78 -0.95
N ARG A 26 22.02 -10.65 -1.24
CA ARG A 26 22.95 -9.88 -0.40
C ARG A 26 22.57 -8.40 -0.36
N ARG A 27 22.07 -7.85 -1.49
CA ARG A 27 21.54 -6.49 -1.56
C ARG A 27 20.26 -6.35 -0.74
N ARG A 28 19.30 -7.28 -0.88
CA ARG A 28 18.06 -7.29 -0.10
C ARG A 28 18.32 -7.39 1.40
N ALA A 29 19.23 -8.29 1.81
CA ALA A 29 19.60 -8.47 3.20
C ALA A 29 20.31 -7.24 3.79
N ARG A 30 21.11 -6.52 2.98
CA ARG A 30 21.74 -5.26 3.41
C ARG A 30 20.68 -4.18 3.63
N ILE A 31 19.83 -3.93 2.64
CA ILE A 31 18.73 -2.96 2.74
C ILE A 31 17.84 -3.28 3.94
N ARG A 32 17.49 -4.56 4.15
CA ARG A 32 16.71 -4.98 5.32
C ARG A 32 17.39 -4.62 6.64
N ARG A 33 18.70 -4.87 6.77
CA ARG A 33 19.43 -4.50 8.00
C ARG A 33 19.49 -3.00 8.21
N GLU A 34 19.62 -2.22 7.13
CA GLU A 34 19.57 -0.76 7.18
C GLU A 34 18.19 -0.28 7.64
N ILE A 35 17.10 -0.80 7.04
CA ILE A 35 15.73 -0.48 7.44
C ILE A 35 15.47 -0.87 8.90
N LEU A 36 15.82 -2.09 9.32
CA LEU A 36 15.67 -2.51 10.72
C LEU A 36 16.48 -1.64 11.67
N GLY A 37 17.67 -1.20 11.26
CA GLY A 37 18.49 -0.26 12.03
C GLY A 37 17.85 1.12 12.13
N LEU A 38 17.25 1.63 11.06
CA LEU A 38 16.52 2.90 11.05
C LEU A 38 15.28 2.82 11.94
N VAL A 39 14.46 1.77 11.76
CA VAL A 39 13.25 1.55 12.53
C VAL A 39 13.56 1.33 14.00
N ALA A 40 14.60 0.59 14.37
CA ALA A 40 14.95 0.35 15.79
C ALA A 40 15.38 1.62 16.54
N ASN A 41 15.93 2.62 15.83
CA ASN A 41 16.38 3.89 16.42
C ASN A 41 15.33 5.01 16.31
N LEU A 42 14.18 4.75 15.69
CA LEU A 42 13.13 5.74 15.56
C LEU A 42 12.47 5.97 16.92
N ASP A 43 12.48 7.19 17.43
CA ASP A 43 11.66 7.57 18.58
C ASP A 43 10.30 8.01 18.04
N LEU A 44 9.33 7.10 18.09
CA LEU A 44 8.02 7.34 17.50
C LEU A 44 7.08 7.91 18.56
N GLU A 45 6.62 9.13 18.36
CA GLU A 45 5.63 9.74 19.24
C GLU A 45 4.32 8.92 19.20
N PRO A 46 3.67 8.64 20.34
CA PRO A 46 2.48 7.79 20.37
C PRO A 46 1.35 8.26 19.43
N TYR A 47 1.14 9.57 19.34
CA TYR A 47 0.14 10.14 18.42
C TYR A 47 0.51 9.96 16.96
N HIS A 48 1.81 9.96 16.62
CA HIS A 48 2.27 9.69 15.27
C HIS A 48 2.08 8.21 14.92
N ALA A 49 2.36 7.29 15.85
CA ALA A 49 2.05 5.87 15.69
C ALA A 49 0.55 5.65 15.43
N ALA A 50 -0.31 6.26 16.26
CA ALA A 50 -1.76 6.19 16.08
C ALA A 50 -2.21 6.81 14.75
N ALA A 51 -1.57 7.89 14.28
CA ALA A 51 -1.89 8.51 12.99
C ALA A 51 -1.56 7.60 11.80
N MET A 52 -0.48 6.82 11.89
CA MET A 52 -0.14 5.83 10.86
C MET A 52 -1.12 4.66 10.80
N GLU A 53 -1.78 4.31 11.91
CA GLU A 53 -2.89 3.32 11.93
C GLU A 53 -4.28 3.93 11.67
N SER A 54 -4.37 5.22 11.31
CA SER A 54 -5.65 5.94 11.22
C SER A 54 -6.47 5.94 12.53
N ARG A 55 -5.81 5.80 13.69
CA ARG A 55 -6.40 5.82 15.04
C ARG A 55 -6.08 7.09 15.85
N ALA A 56 -5.51 8.11 15.21
CA ALA A 56 -5.15 9.36 15.90
C ALA A 56 -6.36 10.06 16.55
N THR A 57 -7.50 10.07 15.88
CA THR A 57 -8.74 10.67 16.42
C THR A 57 -9.31 9.85 17.57
N GLU A 58 -9.21 8.52 17.51
CA GLU A 58 -9.55 7.62 18.62
C GLU A 58 -8.71 7.92 19.86
N ALA A 59 -7.39 8.02 19.67
CA ALA A 59 -6.45 8.35 20.73
C ALA A 59 -6.72 9.74 21.34
N ALA A 60 -7.05 10.72 20.51
CA ALA A 60 -7.41 12.06 20.94
C ALA A 60 -8.72 12.08 21.75
N ALA A 61 -9.75 11.38 21.27
CA ALA A 61 -11.01 11.24 21.99
C ALA A 61 -10.82 10.54 23.35
N ALA A 62 -9.99 9.50 23.40
CA ALA A 62 -9.63 8.81 24.63
C ALA A 62 -8.93 9.73 25.64
N GLU A 63 -7.98 10.57 25.19
CA GLU A 63 -7.33 11.55 26.07
C GLU A 63 -8.33 12.58 26.62
N LEU A 64 -9.26 13.05 25.79
CA LEU A 64 -10.30 14.00 26.21
C LEU A 64 -11.29 13.39 27.21
N LEU A 65 -11.67 12.13 27.02
CA LEU A 65 -12.53 11.38 27.95
C LEU A 65 -11.82 11.19 29.30
N LEU A 66 -10.57 10.70 29.28
CA LEU A 66 -9.77 10.49 30.49
C LEU A 66 -9.43 11.80 31.21
N GLY A 67 -9.31 12.90 30.48
CA GLY A 67 -9.10 14.25 31.01
C GLY A 67 -10.37 14.95 31.47
N GLU A 68 -11.53 14.27 31.46
CA GLU A 68 -12.83 14.81 31.84
C GLU A 68 -13.25 16.06 31.04
N TYR A 69 -12.76 16.22 29.80
CA TYR A 69 -13.16 17.31 28.91
C TYR A 69 -14.47 17.02 28.18
N LEU A 70 -14.70 15.76 27.85
CA LEU A 70 -15.92 15.29 27.21
C LEU A 70 -16.44 14.05 27.93
N ASP A 71 -17.74 13.84 27.81
CA ASP A 71 -18.41 12.59 28.12
C ASP A 71 -18.99 12.03 26.82
N ILE A 72 -18.95 10.71 26.64
CA ILE A 72 -19.55 10.05 25.49
C ILE A 72 -20.67 9.17 26.03
N ASP A 73 -21.89 9.46 25.63
CA ASP A 73 -23.04 8.67 26.09
C ASP A 73 -23.06 7.25 25.46
N GLY A 74 -23.98 6.41 25.93
CA GLY A 74 -24.11 5.05 25.42
C GLY A 74 -24.54 4.95 23.95
N GLU A 75 -24.98 6.06 23.35
CA GLU A 75 -25.33 6.12 21.93
C GLU A 75 -24.16 6.57 21.04
N GLY A 76 -23.08 7.08 21.64
CA GLY A 76 -21.91 7.58 20.92
C GLY A 76 -21.93 9.08 20.68
N ALA A 77 -22.81 9.85 21.31
CA ALA A 77 -22.76 11.31 21.25
C ALA A 77 -21.72 11.85 22.23
N ALA A 78 -20.83 12.71 21.74
CA ALA A 78 -19.87 13.45 22.54
C ALA A 78 -20.51 14.73 23.08
N LEU A 79 -20.44 14.91 24.40
CA LEU A 79 -20.99 16.04 25.14
C LEU A 79 -19.87 16.70 25.94
N LEU A 80 -19.79 18.04 25.91
CA LEU A 80 -18.81 18.76 26.71
C LEU A 80 -19.19 18.75 28.20
N THR A 81 -18.19 18.48 29.04
CA THR A 81 -18.27 18.72 30.48
C THR A 81 -18.08 20.23 30.77
N GLU A 82 -18.23 20.63 32.03
CA GLU A 82 -17.89 22.01 32.45
C GLU A 82 -16.41 22.35 32.17
N ALA A 83 -15.50 21.39 32.38
CA ALA A 83 -14.09 21.56 32.07
C ALA A 83 -13.84 21.67 30.56
N GLY A 84 -14.57 20.87 29.77
CA GLY A 84 -14.59 20.93 28.31
C GLY A 84 -15.01 22.27 27.75
N ARG A 85 -16.00 22.94 28.35
CA ARG A 85 -16.45 24.27 27.91
C ARG A 85 -15.52 25.41 28.31
N ALA A 86 -14.67 25.23 29.32
CA ALA A 86 -13.82 26.29 29.83
C ALA A 86 -12.70 26.66 28.82
N PRO A 87 -12.67 27.89 28.25
CA PRO A 87 -11.75 28.24 27.16
C PRO A 87 -10.27 28.22 27.56
N GLY A 88 -9.96 28.41 28.84
CA GLY A 88 -8.59 28.35 29.36
C GLY A 88 -8.09 26.94 29.70
N ARG A 89 -8.93 25.91 29.54
CA ARG A 89 -8.53 24.51 29.72
C ARG A 89 -8.48 23.83 28.35
N THR A 90 -7.27 23.51 27.91
CA THR A 90 -7.01 22.77 26.68
C THR A 90 -5.96 21.69 26.96
N PRO A 91 -6.05 20.53 26.28
CA PRO A 91 -4.98 19.55 26.25
C PRO A 91 -3.67 20.16 25.77
N ALA A 92 -2.55 19.57 26.17
CA ALA A 92 -1.22 20.02 25.75
C ALA A 92 -0.89 19.60 24.31
N HIS A 93 -1.37 18.43 23.87
CA HIS A 93 -1.10 17.92 22.53
C HIS A 93 -2.02 18.57 21.48
N PRO A 94 -1.52 18.92 20.28
CA PRO A 94 -2.29 19.64 19.27
C PRO A 94 -3.53 18.89 18.75
N LEU A 95 -3.47 17.55 18.63
CA LEU A 95 -4.59 16.75 18.15
C LEU A 95 -5.81 16.76 19.09
N PRO A 96 -5.71 16.37 20.38
CA PRO A 96 -6.84 16.46 21.30
C PRO A 96 -7.28 17.91 21.52
N ALA A 97 -6.37 18.89 21.45
CA ALA A 97 -6.76 20.30 21.50
C ALA A 97 -7.62 20.71 20.28
N ALA A 98 -7.25 20.28 19.07
CA ALA A 98 -8.03 20.54 17.86
C ALA A 98 -9.39 19.83 17.89
N LEU A 99 -9.44 18.58 18.38
CA LEU A 99 -10.69 17.84 18.53
C LEU A 99 -11.63 18.51 19.55
N LEU A 100 -11.10 18.96 20.69
CA LEU A 100 -11.89 19.70 21.69
C LEU A 100 -12.46 21.00 21.12
N GLU A 101 -11.67 21.72 20.33
CA GLU A 101 -12.13 22.94 19.66
C GLU A 101 -13.24 22.65 18.64
N ALA A 102 -13.13 21.54 17.91
CA ALA A 102 -14.20 21.08 17.02
C ALA A 102 -15.49 20.79 17.78
N VAL A 103 -15.44 20.02 18.87
CA VAL A 103 -16.64 19.75 19.70
C VAL A 103 -17.23 21.06 20.24
N ARG A 104 -16.40 22.04 20.67
CA ARG A 104 -16.86 23.36 21.12
C ARG A 104 -17.59 24.17 20.06
N ARG A 105 -17.21 24.06 18.78
CA ARG A 105 -17.93 24.74 17.68
C ARG A 105 -19.37 24.25 17.53
N HIS A 106 -19.64 23.01 17.95
CA HIS A 106 -20.94 22.36 17.81
C HIS A 106 -21.73 22.25 19.13
N ASP A 107 -21.18 22.68 20.27
CA ASP A 107 -21.91 22.78 21.56
C ASP A 107 -23.05 23.83 21.45
N PRO A 108 -24.27 23.58 21.98
CA PRO A 108 -24.65 22.48 22.87
C PRO A 108 -25.22 21.22 22.19
N GLU A 109 -25.18 21.13 20.87
CA GLU A 109 -25.79 20.02 20.14
C GLU A 109 -24.93 18.73 20.29
N PRO A 110 -25.56 17.55 20.49
CA PRO A 110 -24.82 16.29 20.53
C PRO A 110 -24.21 16.00 19.15
N VAL A 111 -22.91 15.72 19.13
CA VAL A 111 -22.14 15.42 17.91
C VAL A 111 -21.33 14.15 18.12
N SER A 112 -21.23 13.29 17.10
CA SER A 112 -20.34 12.15 17.16
C SER A 112 -18.91 12.53 16.76
N ILE A 113 -17.92 11.85 17.32
CA ILE A 113 -16.50 12.05 16.95
C ILE A 113 -16.27 11.66 15.48
N GLY A 114 -16.97 10.63 14.98
CA GLY A 114 -16.90 10.18 13.60
C GLY A 114 -17.39 11.22 12.59
N TRP A 115 -18.42 12.00 12.94
CA TRP A 115 -18.88 13.11 12.11
C TRP A 115 -17.85 14.24 12.09
N ILE A 116 -17.24 14.57 13.24
CA ILE A 116 -16.16 15.58 13.29
C ILE A 116 -14.96 15.14 12.44
N ASP A 117 -14.58 13.87 12.55
CA ASP A 117 -13.44 13.31 11.82
C ASP A 117 -13.57 13.39 10.29
N TRP A 118 -14.81 13.34 9.81
CA TRP A 118 -15.13 13.34 8.37
C TRP A 118 -15.53 14.72 7.85
N CYS A 119 -16.39 15.44 8.58
CA CYS A 119 -17.06 16.65 8.10
C CYS A 119 -16.48 17.96 8.64
N ASP A 120 -15.73 17.97 9.74
CA ASP A 120 -15.19 19.22 10.28
C ASP A 120 -13.88 19.59 9.57
N GLU A 121 -14.00 20.47 8.57
CA GLU A 121 -12.89 20.88 7.70
C GLU A 121 -11.67 21.41 8.48
N GLU A 122 -11.90 22.15 9.57
CA GLU A 122 -10.81 22.73 10.36
C GLU A 122 -10.07 21.67 11.17
N TYR A 123 -10.79 20.72 11.78
CA TYR A 123 -10.19 19.58 12.45
C TYR A 123 -9.39 18.71 11.47
N VAL A 124 -10.00 18.37 10.33
CA VAL A 124 -9.38 17.57 9.27
C VAL A 124 -8.09 18.24 8.78
N ALA A 125 -8.11 19.54 8.49
CA ALA A 125 -6.93 20.28 8.06
C ALA A 125 -5.80 20.23 9.11
N ARG A 126 -6.11 20.42 10.40
CA ARG A 126 -5.11 20.37 11.48
C ARG A 126 -4.56 18.96 11.69
N ARG A 127 -5.39 17.93 11.57
CA ARG A 127 -4.97 16.52 11.62
C ARG A 127 -4.02 16.20 10.48
N HIS A 128 -4.33 16.62 9.25
CA HIS A 128 -3.45 16.44 8.10
C HIS A 128 -2.14 17.22 8.22
N ALA A 129 -2.19 18.46 8.71
CA ALA A 129 -1.00 19.26 8.97
C ALA A 129 -0.07 18.54 9.96
N TYR A 130 -0.60 18.12 11.11
CA TYR A 130 0.16 17.35 12.11
C TYR A 130 0.77 16.08 11.50
N ARG A 131 -0.02 15.29 10.76
CA ARG A 131 0.48 14.08 10.11
C ARG A 131 1.62 14.40 9.14
N SER A 132 1.46 15.39 8.27
CA SER A 132 2.50 15.78 7.31
C SER A 132 3.79 16.27 7.97
N GLU A 133 3.68 17.05 9.05
CA GLU A 133 4.83 17.54 9.82
C GLU A 133 5.59 16.38 10.48
N ARG A 134 4.88 15.38 10.98
CA ARG A 134 5.49 14.20 11.62
C ARG A 134 6.06 13.21 10.60
N ASP A 135 5.37 13.01 9.49
CA ASP A 135 5.86 12.17 8.39
C ASP A 135 7.14 12.76 7.77
N ALA A 136 7.29 14.09 7.74
CA ALA A 136 8.52 14.75 7.30
C ALA A 136 9.74 14.51 8.22
N LEU A 137 9.52 14.07 9.47
CA LEU A 137 10.59 13.71 10.41
C LEU A 137 11.03 12.25 10.25
N LEU A 138 10.28 11.42 9.51
CA LEU A 138 10.65 10.03 9.28
C LEU A 138 11.92 9.98 8.43
N PRO A 139 12.85 9.06 8.75
CA PRO A 139 14.01 8.85 7.91
C PRO A 139 13.54 8.37 6.53
N GLU A 140 14.24 8.81 5.49
CA GLU A 140 14.00 8.30 4.14
C GLU A 140 14.30 6.79 4.14
N ILE A 141 13.22 5.98 4.12
CA ILE A 141 13.34 4.53 4.07
C ILE A 141 13.84 4.18 2.67
N PRO A 142 15.00 3.49 2.54
CA PRO A 142 15.48 3.05 1.24
C PRO A 142 14.41 2.19 0.58
N ARG A 143 13.74 2.74 -0.44
CA ARG A 143 12.75 1.98 -1.18
C ARG A 143 13.47 0.85 -1.88
N MET A 144 12.82 -0.31 -1.87
CA MET A 144 13.18 -1.34 -2.83
C MET A 144 13.04 -0.67 -4.21
N PRO A 145 13.95 -0.90 -5.17
CA PRO A 145 13.67 -0.47 -6.53
C PRO A 145 12.41 -1.21 -6.99
N ASP A 146 11.28 -0.54 -6.88
CA ASP A 146 10.00 -1.02 -7.34
C ASP A 146 10.15 -1.23 -8.84
N GLY A 147 9.69 -2.38 -9.33
CA GLY A 147 9.87 -2.79 -10.72
C GLY A 147 9.20 -1.83 -11.72
N GLU A 148 8.39 -0.90 -11.20
CA GLU A 148 7.69 0.14 -11.93
C GLU A 148 8.68 1.05 -12.67
N GLY A 149 8.60 1.03 -14.00
CA GLY A 149 9.36 1.91 -14.88
C GLY A 149 10.53 1.25 -15.62
N ARG A 150 10.65 -0.08 -15.64
CA ARG A 150 11.78 -0.76 -16.30
C ARG A 150 11.35 -1.82 -17.33
N GLN A 151 10.52 -1.42 -18.28
CA GLN A 151 10.16 -2.23 -19.44
C GLN A 151 11.39 -2.79 -20.19
N LEU A 152 12.48 -2.00 -20.27
CA LEU A 152 13.75 -2.46 -20.83
C LEU A 152 14.40 -3.61 -20.02
N LEU A 153 14.32 -3.58 -18.69
CA LEU A 153 14.83 -4.69 -17.89
C LEU A 153 13.92 -5.92 -17.98
N ALA A 154 12.60 -5.74 -18.10
CA ALA A 154 11.68 -6.84 -18.37
C ALA A 154 12.00 -7.51 -19.72
N CYS A 155 12.23 -6.73 -20.78
CA CYS A 155 12.69 -7.23 -22.07
C CYS A 155 14.06 -7.93 -21.98
N CYS A 156 15.03 -7.36 -21.28
CA CYS A 156 16.33 -7.99 -21.07
C CYS A 156 16.22 -9.28 -20.25
N ALA A 157 15.34 -9.33 -19.25
CA ALA A 157 15.07 -10.52 -18.46
C ALA A 157 14.44 -11.62 -19.32
N CYS A 158 13.44 -11.28 -20.14
CA CYS A 158 12.82 -12.20 -21.10
C CYS A 158 13.84 -12.77 -22.12
N MET A 159 14.68 -11.91 -22.69
CA MET A 159 15.79 -12.34 -23.55
C MET A 159 16.78 -13.23 -22.81
N GLY A 160 17.09 -12.92 -21.55
CA GLY A 160 17.94 -13.76 -20.71
C GLY A 160 17.35 -15.15 -20.46
N VAL A 161 16.06 -15.24 -20.17
CA VAL A 161 15.35 -16.51 -19.94
C VAL A 161 15.30 -17.34 -21.22
N THR A 162 14.96 -16.73 -22.37
CA THR A 162 14.93 -17.45 -23.66
C THR A 162 16.32 -17.96 -24.07
N LEU A 163 17.38 -17.18 -23.85
CA LEU A 163 18.77 -17.63 -24.05
C LEU A 163 19.14 -18.77 -23.09
N LEU A 164 18.71 -18.71 -21.83
CA LEU A 164 18.98 -19.77 -20.86
C LEU A 164 18.27 -21.08 -21.23
N LEU A 165 16.99 -21.01 -21.64
CA LEU A 165 16.22 -22.17 -22.09
C LEU A 165 16.81 -22.79 -23.36
N SER A 166 17.16 -21.96 -24.35
CA SER A 166 17.80 -22.45 -25.58
C SER A 166 19.16 -23.10 -25.30
N PHE A 167 19.97 -22.53 -24.39
CA PHE A 167 21.23 -23.15 -23.94
C PHE A 167 20.98 -24.49 -23.24
N TRP A 168 19.98 -24.56 -22.35
CA TRP A 168 19.63 -25.78 -21.63
C TRP A 168 19.21 -26.90 -22.59
N CYS A 169 18.34 -26.59 -23.56
CA CYS A 169 17.92 -27.53 -24.60
C CYS A 169 19.10 -28.00 -25.46
N LEU A 170 19.95 -27.09 -25.92
CA LEU A 170 21.12 -27.42 -26.73
C LEU A 170 22.11 -28.31 -25.95
N ALA A 171 22.38 -27.96 -24.69
CA ALA A 171 23.26 -28.72 -23.82
C ALA A 171 22.69 -30.13 -23.56
N GLY A 172 21.39 -30.25 -23.30
CA GLY A 172 20.70 -31.53 -23.13
C GLY A 172 20.79 -32.42 -24.37
N VAL A 173 20.51 -31.87 -25.55
CA VAL A 173 20.62 -32.60 -26.83
C VAL A 173 22.06 -33.07 -27.07
N LEU A 174 23.06 -32.22 -26.84
CA LEU A 174 24.47 -32.58 -26.99
C LEU A 174 24.88 -33.69 -26.02
N LEU A 175 24.36 -33.69 -24.79
CA LEU A 175 24.63 -34.70 -23.77
C LEU A 175 24.03 -36.07 -24.15
N VAL A 176 22.86 -36.09 -24.78
CA VAL A 176 22.21 -37.32 -25.28
C VAL A 176 22.91 -37.86 -26.55
N MET A 177 23.29 -36.97 -27.47
CA MET A 177 23.85 -37.35 -28.77
C MET A 177 25.34 -37.74 -28.69
N ALA A 178 26.11 -37.15 -27.77
CA ALA A 178 27.52 -37.42 -27.64
C ALA A 178 27.78 -38.61 -26.71
N ARG A 179 28.11 -39.79 -27.28
CA ARG A 179 28.55 -40.93 -26.49
C ARG A 179 29.93 -40.63 -25.85
N PRO A 180 30.06 -40.62 -24.51
CA PRO A 180 31.35 -40.39 -23.85
C PRO A 180 32.27 -41.61 -24.03
N HIS A 181 33.51 -41.38 -24.42
CA HIS A 181 34.54 -42.40 -24.62
C HIS A 181 35.67 -42.20 -23.60
N GLY A 182 35.55 -42.85 -22.44
CA GLY A 182 36.57 -42.86 -21.39
C GLY A 182 36.15 -42.17 -20.09
N VAL A 183 36.87 -42.47 -19.01
CA VAL A 183 36.51 -42.09 -17.62
C VAL A 183 36.39 -40.58 -17.44
N LEU A 184 37.29 -39.81 -18.06
CA LEU A 184 37.31 -38.35 -17.95
C LEU A 184 36.13 -37.70 -18.70
N GLU A 185 35.68 -38.30 -19.80
CA GLU A 185 34.49 -37.83 -20.53
C GLU A 185 33.20 -38.18 -19.81
N TRP A 186 33.15 -39.32 -19.12
CA TRP A 186 32.04 -39.67 -18.22
C TRP A 186 31.94 -38.73 -17.02
N ALA A 187 33.07 -38.37 -16.40
CA ALA A 187 33.10 -37.40 -15.31
C ALA A 187 32.61 -36.01 -15.77
N ALA A 188 33.02 -35.57 -16.96
CA ALA A 188 32.57 -34.31 -17.54
C ALA A 188 31.08 -34.33 -17.90
N ALA A 189 30.57 -35.43 -18.47
CA ALA A 189 29.14 -35.59 -18.73
C ALA A 189 28.31 -35.55 -17.44
N ALA A 190 28.74 -36.26 -16.38
CA ALA A 190 28.09 -36.23 -15.08
C ALA A 190 28.08 -34.81 -14.46
N ALA A 191 29.18 -34.08 -14.57
CA ALA A 191 29.26 -32.68 -14.12
C ALA A 191 28.31 -31.77 -14.91
N ALA A 192 28.21 -31.93 -16.24
CA ALA A 192 27.27 -31.19 -17.07
C ALA A 192 25.81 -31.53 -16.71
N THR A 193 25.48 -32.81 -16.48
CA THR A 193 24.14 -33.22 -16.03
C THR A 193 23.80 -32.61 -14.67
N ALA A 194 24.73 -32.65 -13.71
CA ALA A 194 24.54 -32.04 -12.40
C ALA A 194 24.33 -30.52 -12.49
N GLY A 195 25.07 -29.83 -13.37
CA GLY A 195 24.91 -28.40 -13.61
C GLY A 195 23.58 -28.03 -14.27
N LEU A 196 23.09 -28.85 -15.23
CA LEU A 196 21.76 -28.66 -15.82
C LEU A 196 20.64 -28.93 -14.81
N ALA A 197 20.80 -29.93 -13.94
CA ALA A 197 19.89 -30.18 -12.84
C ALA A 197 19.90 -29.02 -11.82
N ALA A 198 21.07 -28.46 -11.50
CA ALA A 198 21.14 -27.27 -10.66
C ALA A 198 20.43 -26.06 -11.30
N LEU A 199 20.55 -25.86 -12.61
CA LEU A 199 19.83 -24.80 -13.32
C LEU A 199 18.30 -25.00 -13.28
N TRP A 200 17.83 -26.26 -13.31
CA TRP A 200 16.41 -26.58 -13.17
C TRP A 200 15.84 -26.10 -11.83
N PHE A 201 16.59 -26.26 -10.74
CA PHE A 201 16.20 -25.80 -9.39
C PHE A 201 16.48 -24.31 -9.12
N ALA A 202 16.93 -23.54 -10.12
CA ALA A 202 17.28 -22.13 -9.90
C ALA A 202 16.06 -21.28 -9.52
N ASP A 203 14.89 -21.60 -10.06
CA ASP A 203 13.65 -20.89 -9.76
C ASP A 203 13.18 -21.18 -8.32
N ASP A 204 13.12 -22.44 -7.91
CA ASP A 204 12.85 -22.84 -6.52
C ASP A 204 13.80 -22.16 -5.53
N ALA A 205 15.09 -22.11 -5.87
CA ALA A 205 16.09 -21.43 -5.04
C ALA A 205 15.84 -19.92 -4.96
N HIS A 206 15.47 -19.29 -6.07
CA HIS A 206 15.11 -17.87 -6.10
C HIS A 206 13.82 -17.60 -5.31
N GLN A 207 12.79 -18.44 -5.44
CA GLN A 207 11.53 -18.30 -4.73
C GLN A 207 11.69 -18.55 -3.23
N ALA A 208 12.49 -19.53 -2.83
CA ALA A 208 12.85 -19.74 -1.42
C ALA A 208 13.63 -18.54 -0.84
N VAL A 209 14.53 -17.95 -1.63
CA VAL A 209 15.23 -16.72 -1.25
C VAL A 209 14.26 -15.53 -1.16
N ARG A 210 13.33 -15.40 -2.10
CA ARG A 210 12.28 -14.38 -2.07
C ARG A 210 11.41 -14.53 -0.84
N ALA A 211 10.87 -15.71 -0.55
CA ALA A 211 10.04 -15.98 0.62
C ALA A 211 10.76 -15.64 1.93
N ARG A 212 12.05 -16.01 2.07
CA ARG A 212 12.87 -15.65 3.26
C ARG A 212 13.20 -14.16 3.36
N THR A 213 13.06 -13.41 2.26
CA THR A 213 13.37 -11.98 2.18
C THR A 213 12.14 -11.11 1.91
N ALA A 214 10.96 -11.70 1.78
CA ALA A 214 9.68 -11.03 1.85
C ALA A 214 9.64 -10.43 3.24
N CYS A 215 9.78 -9.11 3.28
CA CYS A 215 9.87 -8.42 4.54
C CYS A 215 8.43 -8.00 4.85
N GLU A 216 7.87 -8.56 5.92
CA GLU A 216 6.77 -7.88 6.58
C GLU A 216 7.24 -6.45 6.91
N ASP A 217 6.33 -5.47 6.79
CA ASP A 217 6.63 -4.06 7.03
C ASP A 217 7.13 -3.89 8.47
N PRO A 218 8.45 -3.69 8.70
CA PRO A 218 8.99 -3.66 10.06
C PRO A 218 8.54 -2.41 10.82
N LEU A 219 8.20 -1.34 10.11
CA LEU A 219 7.62 -0.14 10.70
C LEU A 219 6.19 -0.44 11.14
N GLY A 220 5.37 -1.00 10.24
CA GLY A 220 4.00 -1.43 10.54
C GLY A 220 3.91 -2.47 11.66
N GLU A 221 4.85 -3.41 11.77
CA GLU A 221 4.93 -4.34 12.91
C GLU A 221 5.18 -3.62 14.23
N ARG A 222 6.12 -2.66 14.24
CA ARG A 222 6.43 -1.89 15.44
C ARG A 222 5.25 -1.05 15.88
N ILE A 223 4.58 -0.38 14.93
CA ILE A 223 3.38 0.43 15.20
C ILE A 223 2.29 -0.44 15.82
N ARG A 224 1.99 -1.61 15.22
CA ARG A 224 0.98 -2.55 15.74
C ARG A 224 1.30 -3.10 17.12
N ALA A 225 2.58 -3.18 17.49
CA ALA A 225 3.00 -3.66 18.80
C ALA A 225 2.83 -2.61 19.91
N GLU A 226 2.81 -1.32 19.58
CA GLU A 226 2.73 -0.21 20.54
C GLU A 226 1.34 0.45 20.50
N SER A 227 0.47 0.10 21.46
CA SER A 227 -0.83 0.77 21.60
C SER A 227 -0.65 2.17 22.20
N HIS A 228 -1.44 3.14 21.72
CA HIS A 228 -1.45 4.48 22.29
C HIS A 228 -1.81 4.44 23.79
N PRO A 229 -1.09 5.15 24.68
CA PRO A 229 -1.29 5.06 26.13
C PRO A 229 -2.71 5.42 26.57
N SER A 230 -3.32 6.45 25.96
CA SER A 230 -4.71 6.82 26.24
C SER A 230 -5.71 5.73 25.85
N LEU A 231 -5.49 5.02 24.73
CA LEU A 231 -6.34 3.91 24.30
C LEU A 231 -6.19 2.68 25.21
N ALA A 232 -4.97 2.43 25.68
CA ALA A 232 -4.67 1.36 26.62
C ALA A 232 -5.24 1.64 28.02
N ALA A 233 -5.39 2.91 28.39
CA ALA A 233 -5.92 3.33 29.69
C ALA A 233 -7.46 3.33 29.77
N LEU A 234 -8.17 3.31 28.64
CA LEU A 234 -9.62 3.16 28.63
C LEU A 234 -10.05 1.81 29.19
N ASP A 235 -11.10 1.83 30.01
CA ASP A 235 -11.83 0.60 30.33
C ASP A 235 -12.65 0.11 29.11
N GLU A 236 -13.21 -1.10 29.21
CA GLU A 236 -13.93 -1.71 28.09
C GLU A 236 -15.20 -0.94 27.70
N GLN A 237 -15.88 -0.32 28.66
CA GLN A 237 -17.10 0.44 28.41
C GLN A 237 -16.77 1.77 27.73
N GLN A 238 -15.77 2.47 28.23
CA GLN A 238 -15.25 3.70 27.63
C GLN A 238 -14.74 3.45 26.20
N ARG A 239 -14.01 2.36 25.98
CA ARG A 239 -13.55 1.95 24.65
C ARG A 239 -14.73 1.71 23.71
N PHE A 240 -15.77 1.00 24.17
CA PHE A 240 -16.98 0.80 23.38
C PHE A 240 -17.65 2.12 23.00
N HIS A 241 -17.78 3.07 23.93
CA HIS A 241 -18.39 4.38 23.67
C HIS A 241 -17.58 5.19 22.65
N VAL A 242 -16.25 5.22 22.78
CA VAL A 242 -15.35 5.90 21.82
C VAL A 242 -15.46 5.30 20.43
N LEU A 243 -15.36 3.97 20.30
CA LEU A 243 -15.47 3.27 19.01
C LEU A 243 -16.84 3.49 18.37
N ARG A 244 -17.91 3.44 19.17
CA ARG A 244 -19.26 3.74 18.69
C ARG A 244 -19.38 5.17 18.18
N SER A 245 -18.81 6.14 18.89
CA SER A 245 -18.82 7.55 18.47
C SER A 245 -18.02 7.78 17.18
N ILE A 246 -16.92 7.06 16.99
CA ILE A 246 -16.08 7.16 15.78
C ILE A 246 -16.74 6.52 14.57
N GLY A 247 -17.45 5.40 14.75
CA GLY A 247 -18.18 4.73 13.67
C GLY A 247 -19.46 5.46 13.24
N ASP A 248 -19.94 6.42 14.04
CA ASP A 248 -21.12 7.21 13.69
C ASP A 248 -20.71 8.46 12.90
N HIS A 249 -20.86 8.42 11.58
CA HIS A 249 -20.62 9.56 10.69
C HIS A 249 -21.88 10.38 10.40
N SER A 250 -23.04 9.98 10.93
CA SER A 250 -24.34 10.53 10.57
C SER A 250 -24.87 11.54 11.59
N ARG A 251 -24.43 11.42 12.84
CA ARG A 251 -24.98 12.16 13.98
C ARG A 251 -24.45 13.58 14.06
N TRP A 252 -25.27 14.48 13.53
CA TRP A 252 -25.19 15.91 13.71
C TRP A 252 -26.61 16.47 13.91
N ARG A 253 -26.78 17.45 14.81
CA ARG A 253 -28.05 18.18 15.04
C ARG A 253 -29.23 17.39 15.62
N GLY A 254 -29.04 16.25 16.28
CA GLY A 254 -30.15 15.50 16.90
C GLY A 254 -31.20 14.99 15.90
N THR A 255 -30.96 15.15 14.61
CA THR A 255 -31.61 14.40 13.55
C THR A 255 -30.66 13.28 13.21
N ASP A 256 -31.04 12.04 13.53
CA ASP A 256 -30.64 10.92 12.71
C ASP A 256 -31.01 11.34 11.29
N ARG A 257 -30.04 11.77 10.51
CA ARG A 257 -30.25 11.92 9.08
C ARG A 257 -30.40 10.48 8.62
N GLU A 258 -31.63 9.98 8.68
CA GLU A 258 -32.09 8.91 7.81
C GLU A 258 -31.70 9.43 6.43
N LEU A 259 -30.53 9.00 5.96
CA LEU A 259 -30.16 9.11 4.58
C LEU A 259 -31.27 8.34 3.89
N ARG A 260 -32.26 9.11 3.41
CA ARG A 260 -33.22 8.63 2.43
C ARG A 260 -32.35 7.93 1.40
N GLU A 261 -32.48 6.61 1.35
CA GLU A 261 -31.98 5.74 0.29
C GLU A 261 -32.66 6.22 -1.00
N ASP A 262 -32.26 7.39 -1.49
CA ASP A 262 -32.45 7.78 -2.86
C ASP A 262 -31.42 6.94 -3.61
N GLY A 263 -31.90 5.78 -4.04
CA GLY A 263 -31.19 4.81 -4.87
C GLY A 263 -30.82 5.45 -6.20
N ASP A 264 -29.72 6.18 -6.18
CA ASP A 264 -28.86 6.36 -7.33
C ASP A 264 -27.62 5.50 -7.05
N GLU A 265 -27.78 4.21 -7.38
CA GLU A 265 -26.74 3.20 -7.52
C GLU A 265 -25.73 3.67 -8.57
N ASP A 266 -24.83 4.59 -8.23
CA ASP A 266 -23.70 5.02 -9.10
C ASP A 266 -22.49 5.57 -8.29
N ASP A 267 -22.37 5.19 -7.01
CA ASP A 267 -21.18 5.47 -6.18
C ASP A 267 -20.18 4.29 -6.24
N ASP A 268 -19.68 4.02 -7.45
CA ASP A 268 -18.50 3.19 -7.72
C ASP A 268 -17.19 4.02 -7.56
N TRP A 269 -17.24 5.06 -6.71
CA TRP A 269 -16.18 6.07 -6.54
C TRP A 269 -15.53 6.08 -5.15
N MET A 270 -15.69 4.99 -4.38
CA MET A 270 -15.03 4.82 -3.08
C MET A 270 -14.30 3.47 -2.96
N ASP A 271 -13.85 2.90 -4.08
CA ASP A 271 -12.75 1.91 -4.08
C ASP A 271 -11.39 2.64 -4.01
N ASP A 272 -11.34 3.75 -3.27
CA ASP A 272 -10.13 4.46 -2.87
C ASP A 272 -9.47 3.70 -1.69
N ASP A 273 -9.16 2.43 -1.96
CA ASP A 273 -8.15 1.66 -1.25
C ASP A 273 -6.73 2.14 -1.63
N TRP A 274 -6.59 3.36 -2.14
CA TRP A 274 -5.33 4.05 -2.43
C TRP A 274 -4.39 4.12 -1.20
N TRP A 275 -4.96 4.13 0.01
CA TRP A 275 -4.16 4.09 1.25
C TRP A 275 -3.74 2.67 1.62
N ALA A 276 -4.55 1.65 1.29
CA ALA A 276 -4.13 0.27 1.39
C ALA A 276 -3.00 0.02 0.38
N ASP A 277 -3.11 0.53 -0.85
CA ASP A 277 -2.11 0.33 -1.91
C ASP A 277 -0.75 0.99 -1.62
N ALA A 278 -0.72 2.08 -0.85
CA ALA A 278 0.53 2.70 -0.38
C ALA A 278 1.31 1.83 0.62
N TYR A 279 0.67 0.85 1.27
CA TYR A 279 1.29 -0.10 2.20
C TYR A 279 1.14 -1.58 1.77
N HIS A 280 0.31 -1.88 0.77
CA HIS A 280 0.07 -3.22 0.19
C HIS A 280 0.97 -3.57 -0.99
N TYR A 281 1.97 -2.74 -1.30
CA TYR A 281 2.97 -3.01 -2.33
C TYR A 281 3.96 -4.14 -1.97
N ARG A 282 3.45 -5.30 -1.50
CA ARG A 282 4.27 -6.46 -1.17
C ARG A 282 3.66 -7.86 -1.33
N ALA A 283 2.49 -8.05 -1.92
CA ALA A 283 1.95 -9.42 -2.09
C ALA A 283 1.27 -9.76 -3.42
N THR A 284 1.31 -8.91 -4.44
CA THR A 284 0.72 -9.20 -5.76
C THR A 284 1.78 -9.19 -6.86
N ASP A 285 2.66 -10.19 -6.84
CA ASP A 285 3.33 -10.66 -8.05
C ASP A 285 2.43 -11.76 -8.65
N HIS A 286 1.66 -11.42 -9.69
CA HIS A 286 1.10 -12.30 -10.72
C HIS A 286 0.40 -13.61 -10.31
N GLU A 287 -0.93 -13.57 -10.18
CA GLU A 287 -1.79 -14.60 -10.76
C GLU A 287 -2.54 -13.93 -11.92
N GLU A 288 -1.90 -13.92 -13.10
CA GLU A 288 -2.64 -13.76 -14.36
C GLU A 288 -3.48 -15.03 -14.52
N GLU A 289 -4.77 -14.94 -14.15
CA GLU A 289 -5.76 -15.90 -14.60
C GLU A 289 -5.82 -15.85 -16.14
N PRO A 290 -5.77 -16.99 -16.84
CA PRO A 290 -5.93 -17.02 -18.28
C PRO A 290 -7.37 -16.67 -18.64
N ASP A 291 -7.55 -15.60 -19.42
CA ASP A 291 -8.79 -15.30 -20.13
C ASP A 291 -9.16 -16.46 -21.07
N ASP A 292 -10.07 -17.33 -20.63
CA ASP A 292 -10.79 -18.25 -21.50
C ASP A 292 -11.87 -17.45 -22.27
N GLU A 293 -11.40 -16.81 -23.34
CA GLU A 293 -12.22 -16.37 -24.47
C GLU A 293 -12.74 -17.63 -25.19
N LEU A 294 -14.06 -17.90 -25.20
CA LEU A 294 -14.75 -18.60 -26.30
C LEU A 294 -16.30 -18.51 -26.20
N ASP A 295 -16.85 -17.95 -27.28
CA ASP A 295 -18.15 -18.20 -27.93
C ASP A 295 -19.48 -17.73 -27.29
N GLY A 296 -19.96 -16.59 -27.81
CA GLY A 296 -20.98 -16.63 -28.87
C GLY A 296 -22.42 -16.22 -28.49
N ASP A 297 -22.87 -15.07 -29.00
CA ASP A 297 -24.22 -15.01 -29.58
C ASP A 297 -24.30 -13.97 -30.71
N ALA A 298 -24.89 -14.41 -31.80
CA ALA A 298 -25.17 -13.64 -32.99
C ALA A 298 -26.61 -13.13 -32.93
N ARG A 299 -26.84 -11.86 -33.30
CA ARG A 299 -28.05 -11.45 -34.04
C ARG A 299 -27.99 -10.01 -34.56
N ASP A 300 -28.00 -9.95 -35.89
CA ASP A 300 -28.91 -9.19 -36.75
C ASP A 300 -28.96 -7.63 -36.73
N THR A 301 -28.33 -7.06 -37.79
CA THR A 301 -28.77 -6.03 -38.78
C THR A 301 -29.22 -4.60 -38.34
N PRO A 302 -29.26 -3.58 -39.25
CA PRO A 302 -28.40 -3.19 -40.39
C PRO A 302 -28.09 -1.64 -40.38
N PRO A 303 -27.42 -1.05 -41.41
CA PRO A 303 -26.76 0.25 -41.29
C PRO A 303 -27.60 1.45 -41.77
N GLY A 304 -27.41 2.60 -41.12
CA GLY A 304 -27.89 3.91 -41.54
C GLY A 304 -26.72 4.85 -41.83
N THR A 305 -26.57 5.20 -43.10
CA THR A 305 -25.63 6.18 -43.65
C THR A 305 -26.02 7.65 -43.37
N CYS A 306 -25.05 8.55 -43.62
CA CYS A 306 -25.12 10.01 -43.80
C CYS A 306 -24.80 10.84 -42.54
N THR A 307 -23.98 11.90 -42.54
CA THR A 307 -23.16 12.60 -43.56
C THR A 307 -22.28 13.59 -42.78
N SER A 308 -21.01 13.72 -43.15
CA SER A 308 -20.16 14.87 -42.80
C SER A 308 -20.46 16.05 -43.73
N ASP A 309 -19.90 17.22 -43.33
CA ASP A 309 -19.71 18.47 -44.08
C ASP A 309 -20.90 19.45 -44.07
N GLN A 310 -20.74 20.76 -43.84
CA GLN A 310 -19.56 21.61 -43.96
C GLN A 310 -19.76 22.97 -43.24
N ALA A 311 -18.68 23.44 -42.63
CA ALA A 311 -18.11 24.80 -42.59
C ALA A 311 -18.96 26.08 -42.82
N THR A 312 -18.74 27.09 -41.97
CA THR A 312 -18.17 28.44 -42.26
C THR A 312 -18.64 29.44 -41.17
N ALA A 313 -17.76 29.97 -40.32
CA ALA A 313 -16.89 31.14 -40.50
C ALA A 313 -17.44 32.43 -39.87
N SER A 314 -16.52 33.17 -39.25
CA SER A 314 -16.52 34.62 -38.97
C SER A 314 -16.89 35.13 -37.56
N CYS A 315 -15.84 35.64 -36.91
CA CYS A 315 -15.69 36.50 -35.73
C CYS A 315 -16.49 37.83 -35.77
N PRO A 316 -16.25 38.84 -34.89
CA PRO A 316 -15.84 38.89 -33.46
C PRO A 316 -16.76 39.81 -32.60
N GLY A 317 -16.63 39.79 -31.27
CA GLY A 317 -17.27 40.79 -30.39
C GLY A 317 -16.52 41.01 -29.08
N ARG A 318 -15.92 42.18 -28.94
CA ARG A 318 -15.04 42.65 -27.87
C ARG A 318 -15.81 43.30 -26.71
N CYS A 319 -15.19 43.24 -25.53
CA CYS A 319 -15.03 44.32 -24.53
C CYS A 319 -16.21 44.80 -23.65
N SER A 320 -16.00 44.57 -22.34
CA SER A 320 -15.83 45.60 -21.27
C SER A 320 -17.03 46.20 -20.55
N GLY A 321 -16.86 46.31 -19.22
CA GLY A 321 -17.37 47.40 -18.37
C GLY A 321 -18.26 46.92 -17.22
N HIS A 322 -17.74 46.72 -16.00
CA HIS A 322 -17.72 47.72 -14.90
C HIS A 322 -19.09 48.37 -14.61
N GLY A 323 -19.61 48.11 -13.40
CA GLY A 323 -20.73 48.84 -12.81
C GLY A 323 -20.92 48.44 -11.36
N ALA A 324 -20.43 49.29 -10.45
CA ALA A 324 -20.55 49.16 -9.01
C ALA A 324 -21.99 49.40 -8.53
N GLY A 325 -22.31 48.80 -7.38
CA GLY A 325 -23.37 49.16 -6.44
C GLY A 325 -22.87 48.88 -5.04
#